data_AF-A0A530R3Z3-F1
#
_entry.id   AF-A0A530R3Z3-F1
#
_cell.length_a   1.000
_cell.length_b   1.000
_cell.length_c   1.000
_cell.angle_alpha   90.00
_cell.angle_beta   90.00
_cell.angle_gamma   90.00
#
_symmetry.space_group_name_H-M   'P 1'
#
loop_
_entity.id
_entity.type
_entity.pdbx_description
1 polymer ?
#
loop_
_entity_poly.entity_id
_entity_poly.type
_entity_poly.pdbx_seq_one_letter_code
_entity_poly.pdbx_strand_id
1 'polypeptide(L)'
;MVRGSWSARKTALRIIPVLDLKGGEVVRAQQGKRDRYRPIVTPLSQTSDVVAVTEGLRRLYPFPTFYIADLDAIEGGTPNSGALARLKAMAEPPELWVDAGIADEKTLSAALAEPLLYPVLGSESQQDDALLRRFCDHPDLILSLDFFDDGFLGPASFLDEPELWPKKVIVMTLARVGSASGPDFTRLEAIKAKAGSRSVIAAG
;
A
#
# COMPACT_ATOMS: atom_id res chain seq x y z
N MET A 1 16.62 -45.01 -14.45
CA MET A 1 17.28 -43.94 -13.66
C MET A 1 16.56 -42.63 -13.98
N VAL A 2 15.61 -42.24 -13.12
CA VAL A 2 14.75 -41.06 -13.34
C VAL A 2 15.53 -39.81 -12.93
N ARG A 3 15.82 -38.92 -13.87
CA ARG A 3 16.34 -37.57 -13.57
C ARG A 3 15.13 -36.68 -13.24
N GLY A 4 14.88 -36.49 -11.94
CA GLY A 4 13.89 -35.54 -11.45
C GLY A 4 14.27 -34.13 -11.85
N SER A 5 13.34 -33.43 -12.51
CA SER A 5 13.41 -31.99 -12.73
C SER A 5 13.20 -31.27 -11.40
N TRP A 6 14.13 -30.40 -11.05
CA TRP A 6 13.91 -29.43 -9.98
C TRP A 6 13.64 -28.08 -10.64
N SER A 7 12.36 -27.78 -10.87
CA SER A 7 11.92 -26.41 -11.15
C SER A 7 11.27 -25.89 -9.88
N ALA A 8 12.12 -25.47 -8.93
CA ALA A 8 11.67 -24.56 -7.89
C ALA A 8 11.40 -23.22 -8.60
N ARG A 9 10.11 -22.88 -8.80
CA ARG A 9 9.76 -21.50 -9.13
C ARG A 9 10.26 -20.65 -7.97
N LYS A 10 11.40 -19.97 -8.15
CA LYS A 10 11.83 -18.91 -7.25
C LYS A 10 10.71 -17.88 -7.27
N THR A 11 9.97 -17.76 -6.17
CA THR A 11 9.04 -16.65 -5.97
C THR A 11 9.87 -15.38 -6.08
N ALA A 12 9.68 -14.61 -7.15
CA ALA A 12 10.42 -13.37 -7.34
C ALA A 12 10.07 -12.41 -6.20
N LEU A 13 11.08 -11.93 -5.48
CA LEU A 13 10.90 -10.88 -4.47
C LEU A 13 10.33 -9.64 -5.17
N ARG A 14 9.14 -9.21 -4.77
CA ARG A 14 8.50 -7.98 -5.27
C ARG A 14 8.82 -6.84 -4.29
N ILE A 15 9.49 -5.81 -4.78
CA ILE A 15 9.74 -4.56 -4.04
C ILE A 15 8.82 -3.50 -4.62
N ILE A 16 8.03 -2.85 -3.76
CA ILE A 16 7.06 -1.81 -4.13
C ILE A 16 7.52 -0.52 -3.42
N PRO A 17 8.00 0.50 -4.15
CA PRO A 17 8.33 1.78 -3.55
C PRO A 17 7.06 2.49 -3.04
N VAL A 18 7.20 3.20 -1.92
CA VAL A 18 6.14 3.99 -1.31
C VAL A 18 6.37 5.47 -1.63
N LEU A 19 5.31 6.16 -2.06
CA LEU A 19 5.25 7.60 -2.18
C LEU A 19 4.18 8.13 -1.23
N ASP A 20 4.60 8.74 -0.13
CA ASP A 20 3.70 9.51 0.74
C ASP A 20 3.41 10.86 0.09
N LEU A 21 2.13 11.19 -0.13
CA LEU A 21 1.70 12.44 -0.77
C LEU A 21 1.02 13.37 0.24
N LYS A 22 1.46 14.63 0.25
CA LYS A 22 0.82 15.71 1.00
C LYS A 22 0.97 17.03 0.24
N GLY A 23 -0.12 17.77 0.04
CA GLY A 23 -0.16 19.00 -0.76
C GLY A 23 0.24 18.81 -2.22
N GLY A 24 0.04 17.61 -2.79
CA GLY A 24 0.43 17.26 -4.16
C GLY A 24 1.90 16.89 -4.36
N GLU A 25 2.69 16.87 -3.29
CA GLU A 25 4.12 16.59 -3.30
C GLU A 25 4.46 15.30 -2.57
N VAL A 26 5.57 14.65 -2.96
CA VAL A 26 6.14 13.53 -2.21
C VAL A 26 6.79 14.06 -0.95
N VAL A 27 6.37 13.51 0.20
CA VAL A 27 6.90 13.85 1.51
C VAL A 27 7.63 12.67 2.13
N ARG A 28 8.49 12.96 3.11
CA ARG A 28 9.19 11.92 3.87
C ARG A 28 8.35 11.52 5.08
N ALA A 29 8.00 10.23 5.17
CA ALA A 29 7.38 9.68 6.37
C ALA A 29 8.30 9.70 7.60
N GLN A 30 7.68 9.88 8.76
CA GLN A 30 8.32 9.95 10.07
C GLN A 30 7.45 9.24 11.12
N GLN A 31 7.54 7.91 11.20
CA GLN A 31 6.93 7.07 12.25
C GLN A 31 5.43 7.37 12.47
N GLY A 32 4.66 7.57 11.39
CA GLY A 32 3.23 7.90 11.48
C GLY A 32 2.90 9.32 11.98
N LYS A 33 3.90 10.17 12.31
CA LYS A 33 3.71 11.56 12.77
C LYS A 33 3.50 12.50 11.58
N ARG A 34 2.34 12.39 10.95
CA ARG A 34 1.97 13.06 9.68
C ARG A 34 2.04 14.59 9.74
N ASP A 35 1.94 15.18 10.93
CA ASP A 35 2.14 16.62 11.20
C ASP A 35 3.58 17.08 10.93
N ARG A 36 4.55 16.16 11.01
CA ARG A 36 5.97 16.45 10.84
C ARG A 36 6.49 16.18 9.45
N TYR A 37 5.66 15.66 8.55
CA TYR A 37 6.09 15.28 7.21
C TYR A 37 6.47 16.55 6.43
N ARG A 38 7.53 16.44 5.63
CA ARG A 38 8.09 17.53 4.83
C ARG A 38 8.41 17.01 3.43
N PRO A 39 8.41 17.88 2.40
CA PRO A 39 8.84 17.52 1.05
C PRO A 39 10.13 16.72 1.07
N ILE A 40 10.16 15.63 0.31
CA ILE A 40 11.30 14.72 0.29
C ILE A 40 12.54 15.41 -0.28
N VAL A 41 13.68 15.22 0.38
CA VAL A 41 15.01 15.58 -0.15
C VAL A 41 15.78 14.27 -0.34
N THR A 42 16.14 13.95 -1.58
CA THR A 42 16.72 12.66 -1.96
C THR A 42 17.71 12.83 -3.11
N PRO A 43 18.79 12.03 -3.19
CA PRO A 43 19.68 12.05 -4.36
C PRO A 43 18.99 11.52 -5.64
N LEU A 44 17.82 10.90 -5.52
CA LEU A 44 17.10 10.30 -6.66
C LEU A 44 16.33 11.33 -7.49
N SER A 45 15.99 12.50 -6.92
CA SER A 45 15.21 13.55 -7.59
C SER A 45 15.64 14.94 -7.10
N GLN A 46 15.63 15.92 -7.99
CA GLN A 46 15.93 17.32 -7.65
C GLN A 46 14.74 18.05 -7.02
N THR A 47 13.54 17.46 -7.11
CA THR A 47 12.30 18.04 -6.58
C THR A 47 11.49 16.96 -5.85
N SER A 48 10.54 17.40 -5.04
CA SER A 48 9.49 16.59 -4.40
C SER A 48 8.34 16.24 -5.35
N ASP A 49 8.46 16.54 -6.64
CA ASP A 49 7.42 16.23 -7.61
C ASP A 49 7.24 14.71 -7.76
N VAL A 50 5.98 14.25 -7.77
CA VAL A 50 5.64 12.84 -7.80
C VAL A 50 6.20 12.10 -9.03
N VAL A 51 6.20 12.73 -10.21
CA VAL A 51 6.71 12.11 -11.43
C VAL A 51 8.25 12.08 -11.38
N ALA A 52 8.88 13.19 -11.00
CA ALA A 52 10.34 13.26 -10.89
C ALA A 52 10.90 12.24 -9.88
N VAL A 53 10.24 12.07 -8.73
CA VAL A 53 10.62 11.05 -7.73
C VAL A 53 10.43 9.63 -8.26
N THR A 54 9.31 9.37 -8.94
CA THR A 54 9.02 8.06 -9.57
C THR A 54 10.09 7.70 -10.62
N GLU A 55 10.44 8.64 -11.50
CA GLU A 55 11.52 8.45 -12.48
C GLU A 55 12.87 8.24 -11.82
N GLY A 56 13.16 9.01 -10.76
CA GLY A 56 14.36 8.85 -9.94
C GLY A 56 14.50 7.44 -9.36
N LEU A 57 13.43 6.89 -8.81
CA LEU A 57 13.38 5.51 -8.32
C LEU A 57 13.55 4.50 -9.47
N ARG A 58 12.95 4.77 -10.63
CA ARG A 58 13.06 3.89 -11.80
C ARG A 58 14.46 3.78 -12.41
N ARG A 59 15.34 4.74 -12.13
CA ARG A 59 16.78 4.63 -12.46
C ARG A 59 17.49 3.53 -11.67
N LEU A 60 16.97 3.13 -10.51
CA LEU A 60 17.50 2.03 -9.71
C LEU A 60 16.95 0.67 -10.17
N TYR A 61 15.65 0.62 -10.45
CA TYR A 61 14.95 -0.59 -10.90
C TYR A 61 13.61 -0.19 -11.55
N PRO A 62 13.11 -0.89 -12.59
CA PRO A 62 11.93 -0.43 -13.35
C PRO A 62 10.64 -0.21 -12.57
N PHE A 63 10.49 -0.82 -11.38
CA PHE A 63 9.32 -0.75 -10.48
C PHE A 63 7.98 -0.61 -11.22
N PRO A 64 7.31 -1.73 -11.57
CA PRO A 64 6.03 -1.67 -12.28
C PRO A 64 4.88 -1.17 -11.40
N THR A 65 5.09 -1.05 -10.09
CA THR A 65 4.06 -0.75 -9.10
C THR A 65 4.60 0.17 -8.04
N PHE A 66 3.79 1.14 -7.64
CA PHE A 66 4.06 2.05 -6.54
C PHE A 66 2.88 2.03 -5.57
N TYR A 67 3.19 2.04 -4.28
CA TYR A 67 2.19 2.29 -3.24
C TYR A 67 2.16 3.79 -2.96
N ILE A 68 0.96 4.36 -2.93
CA ILE A 68 0.71 5.78 -2.74
C ILE A 68 -0.11 5.94 -1.46
N ALA A 69 0.45 6.60 -0.45
CA ALA A 69 -0.31 7.06 0.70
C ALA A 69 -0.76 8.49 0.43
N ASP A 70 -2.03 8.68 0.08
CA ASP A 70 -2.63 10.01 -0.09
C ASP A 70 -3.00 10.57 1.29
N LEU A 71 -2.02 11.21 1.95
CA LEU A 71 -2.16 11.64 3.34
C LEU A 71 -3.22 12.70 3.51
N ASP A 72 -3.40 13.60 2.53
CA ASP A 72 -4.47 14.58 2.60
C ASP A 72 -5.83 13.89 2.59
N ALA A 73 -6.05 12.87 1.75
CA ALA A 73 -7.30 12.10 1.75
C ALA A 73 -7.49 11.30 3.05
N ILE A 74 -6.44 10.60 3.51
CA ILE A 74 -6.49 9.80 4.75
C ILE A 74 -6.81 10.69 5.96
N GLU A 75 -6.30 11.93 5.99
CA GLU A 75 -6.59 12.91 7.05
C GLU A 75 -7.97 13.60 6.89
N GLY A 76 -8.80 13.18 5.93
CA GLY A 76 -10.14 13.71 5.67
C GLY A 76 -10.17 14.99 4.82
N GLY A 77 -9.05 15.34 4.22
CA GLY A 77 -8.86 16.48 3.33
C GLY A 77 -9.18 16.18 1.86
N THR A 78 -8.64 17.01 0.97
CA THR A 78 -8.86 16.87 -0.48
C THR A 78 -7.88 15.84 -1.06
N PRO A 79 -8.35 14.83 -1.82
CA PRO A 79 -7.47 13.86 -2.45
C PRO A 79 -6.51 14.48 -3.47
N ASN A 80 -5.32 13.89 -3.57
CA ASN A 80 -4.26 14.28 -4.49
C ASN A 80 -4.48 13.75 -5.92
N SER A 81 -5.72 13.84 -6.43
CA SER A 81 -6.13 13.32 -7.75
C SER A 81 -5.27 13.87 -8.90
N GLY A 82 -4.79 15.12 -8.79
CA GLY A 82 -3.88 15.71 -9.77
C GLY A 82 -2.51 15.02 -9.81
N ALA A 83 -1.97 14.59 -8.67
CA ALA A 83 -0.72 13.83 -8.60
C ALA A 83 -0.92 12.43 -9.21
N LEU A 84 -2.02 11.75 -8.86
CA LEU A 84 -2.37 10.44 -9.42
C LEU A 84 -2.55 10.50 -10.94
N ALA A 85 -3.25 11.52 -11.45
CA ALA A 85 -3.44 11.71 -12.89
C ALA A 85 -2.11 11.88 -13.64
N ARG A 86 -1.15 12.62 -13.06
CA ARG A 86 0.18 12.80 -13.66
C ARG A 86 0.99 11.50 -13.69
N LEU A 87 0.91 10.67 -12.66
CA LEU A 87 1.53 9.33 -12.66
C LEU A 87 0.94 8.43 -13.76
N LYS A 88 -0.37 8.45 -13.94
CA LYS A 88 -1.05 7.67 -15.00
C LYS A 88 -0.78 8.19 -16.41
N ALA A 89 -0.42 9.46 -16.54
CA ALA A 89 -0.08 10.09 -17.82
C ALA A 89 1.40 9.92 -18.21
N MET A 90 2.21 9.25 -17.39
CA MET A 90 3.59 8.91 -17.75
C MET A 90 3.64 8.02 -18.99
N ALA A 91 4.76 8.05 -19.72
CA ALA A 91 4.95 7.20 -20.91
C ALA A 91 4.83 5.70 -20.59
N GLU A 92 5.29 5.30 -19.41
CA GLU A 92 5.15 3.95 -18.87
C GLU A 92 4.43 4.03 -17.51
N PRO A 93 3.09 4.15 -17.48
CA PRO A 93 2.38 4.37 -16.22
C PRO A 93 2.48 3.14 -15.31
N PRO A 94 2.85 3.31 -14.01
CA PRO A 94 2.87 2.21 -13.07
C PRO A 94 1.46 1.80 -12.63
N GLU A 95 1.32 0.57 -12.12
CA GLU A 95 0.21 0.22 -11.23
C GLU A 95 0.30 1.06 -9.95
N LEU A 96 -0.81 1.66 -9.53
CA LEU A 96 -0.90 2.50 -8.34
C LEU A 96 -1.72 1.78 -7.27
N TRP A 97 -1.07 1.37 -6.19
CA TRP A 97 -1.75 0.88 -4.98
C TRP A 97 -2.04 2.09 -4.11
N VAL A 98 -3.29 2.57 -4.11
CA VAL A 98 -3.64 3.87 -3.52
C VAL A 98 -4.37 3.66 -2.21
N ASP A 99 -3.75 4.10 -1.12
CA ASP A 99 -4.40 4.30 0.15
C ASP A 99 -4.83 5.77 0.25
N ALA A 100 -6.14 5.99 0.31
CA ALA A 100 -6.75 7.31 0.38
C ALA A 100 -7.81 7.40 1.49
N GLY A 101 -7.74 6.51 2.49
CA GLY A 101 -8.70 6.48 3.60
C GLY A 101 -10.15 6.21 3.16
N ILE A 102 -10.33 5.42 2.10
CA ILE A 102 -11.65 5.14 1.54
C ILE A 102 -12.51 4.41 2.58
N ALA A 103 -13.62 5.04 2.99
CA ALA A 103 -14.54 4.52 4.00
C ALA A 103 -16.00 4.46 3.51
N ASP A 104 -16.24 4.64 2.20
CA ASP A 104 -17.58 4.56 1.61
C ASP A 104 -17.61 3.76 0.29
N GLU A 105 -18.76 3.13 0.04
CA GLU A 105 -18.96 2.23 -1.11
C GLU A 105 -18.81 2.95 -2.46
N LYS A 106 -19.28 4.20 -2.55
CA LYS A 106 -19.29 4.94 -3.81
C LYS A 106 -17.86 5.25 -4.26
N THR A 107 -17.03 5.75 -3.33
CA THR A 107 -15.62 6.05 -3.58
C THR A 107 -14.85 4.77 -3.89
N LEU A 108 -15.06 3.69 -3.13
CA LEU A 108 -14.41 2.41 -3.38
C LEU A 108 -14.77 1.84 -4.76
N SER A 109 -16.06 1.85 -5.12
CA SER A 109 -16.52 1.35 -6.42
C SER A 109 -15.94 2.15 -7.59
N ALA A 110 -15.86 3.48 -7.45
CA ALA A 110 -15.24 4.33 -8.45
C ALA A 110 -13.74 4.04 -8.60
N ALA A 111 -13.03 3.83 -7.49
CA ALA A 111 -11.62 3.46 -7.50
C ALA A 111 -11.36 2.08 -8.13
N LEU A 112 -12.22 1.09 -7.85
CA LEU A 112 -12.10 -0.26 -8.42
C LEU A 112 -12.38 -0.30 -9.94
N ALA A 113 -13.14 0.65 -10.48
CA ALA A 113 -13.42 0.76 -11.91
C ALA A 113 -12.29 1.46 -12.70
N GLU A 114 -11.33 2.05 -12.00
CA GLU A 114 -10.33 2.93 -12.59
C GLU A 114 -9.08 2.13 -13.03
N PRO A 115 -8.69 2.19 -14.33
CA PRO A 115 -7.52 1.47 -14.82
C PRO A 115 -6.24 1.84 -14.08
N LEU A 116 -5.39 0.83 -13.87
CA LEU A 116 -4.09 0.93 -13.20
C LEU A 116 -4.17 1.40 -11.73
N LEU A 117 -5.36 1.55 -11.17
CA LEU A 117 -5.57 1.93 -9.77
C LEU A 117 -6.09 0.72 -9.00
N TYR A 118 -5.42 0.42 -7.89
CA TYR A 118 -5.76 -0.65 -6.96
C TYR A 118 -6.02 0.00 -5.60
N PRO A 119 -7.28 0.15 -5.17
CA PRO A 119 -7.56 0.79 -3.90
C PRO A 119 -7.10 -0.11 -2.75
N VAL A 120 -6.46 0.52 -1.78
CA VAL A 120 -6.09 -0.07 -0.51
C VAL A 120 -7.15 0.29 0.51
N LEU A 121 -7.84 -0.72 1.03
CA LEU A 121 -8.73 -0.60 2.17
C LEU A 121 -7.88 -0.72 3.45
N GLY A 122 -7.46 0.41 3.99
CA GLY A 122 -6.73 0.48 5.26
C GLY A 122 -7.67 0.27 6.45
N SER A 123 -7.35 -0.70 7.31
CA SER A 123 -8.10 -1.00 8.52
C SER A 123 -8.25 0.20 9.47
N GLU A 124 -7.26 1.11 9.52
CA GLU A 124 -7.34 2.30 10.38
C GLU A 124 -8.46 3.27 9.98
N SER A 125 -8.90 3.20 8.72
CA SER A 125 -9.94 4.07 8.17
C SER A 125 -11.35 3.47 8.27
N GLN A 126 -11.49 2.26 8.82
CA GLN A 126 -12.77 1.54 8.84
C GLN A 126 -13.40 1.53 10.24
N GLN A 127 -14.71 1.81 10.31
CA GLN A 127 -15.50 1.70 11.54
C GLN A 127 -16.12 0.30 11.69
N ASP A 128 -16.40 -0.38 10.57
CA ASP A 128 -16.98 -1.71 10.50
C ASP A 128 -16.42 -2.51 9.32
N ASP A 129 -16.93 -3.73 9.09
CA ASP A 129 -16.47 -4.62 8.02
C ASP A 129 -17.38 -4.68 6.79
N ALA A 130 -18.34 -3.76 6.66
CA ALA A 130 -19.33 -3.81 5.59
C ALA A 130 -18.68 -3.74 4.20
N LEU A 131 -17.72 -2.82 4.01
CA LEU A 131 -17.00 -2.69 2.74
C LEU A 131 -16.14 -3.92 2.44
N LEU A 132 -15.41 -4.43 3.44
CA LEU A 132 -14.57 -5.61 3.26
C LEU A 132 -15.44 -6.82 2.86
N ARG A 133 -16.53 -7.09 3.56
CA ARG A 133 -17.45 -8.19 3.24
C ARG A 133 -18.05 -8.07 1.85
N ARG A 134 -18.37 -6.85 1.44
CA ARG A 134 -19.00 -6.58 0.14
C ARG A 134 -18.03 -6.77 -1.03
N PHE A 135 -16.76 -6.42 -0.85
CA PHE A 135 -15.76 -6.37 -1.93
C PHE A 135 -14.62 -7.38 -1.78
N CYS A 136 -14.67 -8.30 -0.82
CA CYS A 136 -13.60 -9.27 -0.53
C CYS A 136 -13.17 -10.10 -1.75
N ASP A 137 -14.10 -10.44 -2.64
CA ASP A 137 -13.83 -11.22 -3.85
C ASP A 137 -13.29 -10.37 -5.02
N HIS A 138 -13.26 -9.04 -4.90
CA HIS A 138 -12.79 -8.18 -5.98
C HIS A 138 -11.27 -8.39 -6.22
N PRO A 139 -10.84 -8.72 -7.45
CA PRO A 139 -9.44 -9.11 -7.71
C PRO A 139 -8.41 -8.00 -7.46
N ASP A 140 -8.87 -6.75 -7.60
CA ASP A 140 -8.02 -5.55 -7.52
C ASP A 140 -8.05 -4.86 -6.16
N LEU A 141 -8.93 -5.31 -5.24
CA LEU A 141 -8.93 -4.82 -3.87
C LEU A 141 -7.67 -5.28 -3.14
N ILE A 142 -7.08 -4.38 -2.38
CA ILE A 142 -5.98 -4.66 -1.45
C ILE A 142 -6.48 -4.34 -0.05
N LEU A 143 -6.22 -5.24 0.90
CA LEU A 143 -6.47 -5.00 2.32
C LEU A 143 -5.15 -4.58 2.97
N SER A 144 -5.12 -3.47 3.72
CA SER A 144 -4.02 -3.17 4.65
C SER A 144 -4.47 -3.44 6.08
N LEU A 145 -3.72 -4.29 6.77
CA LEU A 145 -3.84 -4.52 8.21
C LEU A 145 -2.83 -3.62 8.91
N ASP A 146 -3.32 -2.63 9.63
CA ASP A 146 -2.53 -1.53 10.17
C ASP A 146 -2.27 -1.74 11.65
N PHE A 147 -0.99 -1.68 12.01
CA PHE A 147 -0.51 -1.89 13.36
C PHE A 147 0.31 -0.68 13.83
N PHE A 148 -0.16 -0.07 14.91
CA PHE A 148 0.52 0.98 15.66
C PHE A 148 1.31 0.38 16.84
N ASP A 149 1.92 1.23 17.66
CA ASP A 149 2.67 0.82 18.85
C ASP A 149 1.81 0.06 19.87
N ASP A 150 0.53 0.40 19.98
CA ASP A 150 -0.44 -0.15 20.93
C ASP A 150 -1.23 -1.35 20.40
N GLY A 151 -1.12 -1.66 19.11
CA GLY A 151 -1.73 -2.86 18.52
C GLY A 151 -2.33 -2.63 17.13
N PHE A 152 -3.28 -3.50 16.78
CA PHE A 152 -4.04 -3.40 15.54
C PHE A 152 -5.07 -2.26 15.62
N LEU A 153 -5.22 -1.49 14.54
CA LEU A 153 -6.22 -0.44 14.44
C LEU A 153 -7.24 -0.78 13.35
N GLY A 154 -8.50 -0.95 13.76
CA GLY A 154 -9.61 -1.25 12.86
C GLY A 154 -10.59 -2.26 13.47
N PRO A 155 -11.62 -2.68 12.71
CA PRO A 155 -12.60 -3.66 13.15
C PRO A 155 -11.96 -5.02 13.43
N ALA A 156 -12.24 -5.65 14.58
CA ALA A 156 -11.60 -6.91 14.97
C ALA A 156 -11.80 -8.05 13.95
N SER A 157 -12.93 -8.06 13.24
CA SER A 157 -13.22 -9.02 12.17
C SER A 157 -12.19 -9.02 11.04
N PHE A 158 -11.44 -7.93 10.84
CA PHE A 158 -10.33 -7.90 9.88
C PHE A 158 -9.20 -8.85 10.27
N LEU A 159 -9.03 -9.19 11.56
CA LEU A 159 -8.04 -10.17 12.03
C LEU A 159 -8.64 -11.54 12.33
N ASP A 160 -9.90 -11.56 12.73
CA ASP A 160 -10.58 -12.76 13.23
C ASP A 160 -11.22 -13.59 12.11
N GLU A 161 -11.54 -12.96 10.96
CA GLU A 161 -12.18 -13.61 9.80
C GLU A 161 -11.29 -13.53 8.54
N PRO A 162 -10.14 -14.24 8.49
CA PRO A 162 -9.22 -14.22 7.35
C PRO A 162 -9.82 -14.74 6.03
N GLU A 163 -10.96 -15.42 6.08
CA GLU A 163 -11.78 -15.77 4.92
C GLU A 163 -12.25 -14.55 4.12
N LEU A 164 -12.44 -13.39 4.78
CA LEU A 164 -12.83 -12.13 4.14
C LEU A 164 -11.67 -11.45 3.41
N TRP A 165 -10.43 -11.90 3.60
CA TRP A 165 -9.29 -11.21 3.01
C TRP A 165 -9.30 -11.34 1.49
N PRO A 166 -9.04 -10.23 0.76
CA PRO A 166 -8.85 -10.29 -0.68
C PRO A 166 -7.51 -10.98 -1.02
N LYS A 167 -7.23 -11.11 -2.32
CA LYS A 167 -6.01 -11.80 -2.80
C LYS A 167 -4.70 -11.18 -2.33
N LYS A 168 -4.70 -9.88 -2.01
CA LYS A 168 -3.51 -9.11 -1.62
C LYS A 168 -3.74 -8.48 -0.25
N VAL A 169 -2.87 -8.80 0.70
CA VAL A 169 -2.91 -8.28 2.07
C VAL A 169 -1.57 -7.62 2.38
N ILE A 170 -1.62 -6.36 2.81
CA ILE A 170 -0.49 -5.62 3.34
C ILE A 170 -0.51 -5.77 4.86
N VAL A 171 0.65 -6.05 5.45
CA VAL A 171 0.87 -5.98 6.90
C VAL A 171 1.67 -4.72 7.16
N MET A 172 1.00 -3.65 7.55
CA MET A 172 1.57 -2.33 7.75
C MET A 172 1.93 -2.14 9.24
N THR A 173 3.22 -1.94 9.54
CA THR A 173 3.67 -1.60 10.90
C THR A 173 4.13 -0.15 10.97
N LEU A 174 3.22 0.75 11.33
CA LEU A 174 3.39 2.20 11.19
C LEU A 174 4.49 2.78 12.10
N ALA A 175 4.68 2.21 13.28
CA ALA A 175 5.76 2.57 14.21
C ALA A 175 7.17 2.45 13.60
N ARG A 176 7.33 1.53 12.65
CA ARG A 176 8.60 1.27 12.01
C ARG A 176 8.82 2.12 10.76
N VAL A 177 7.76 2.71 10.20
CA VAL A 177 7.81 3.50 8.95
C VAL A 177 8.80 4.66 9.12
N GLY A 178 9.85 4.66 8.30
CA GLY A 178 10.92 5.66 8.34
C GLY A 178 11.94 5.49 9.48
N SER A 179 11.86 4.42 10.28
CA SER A 179 12.75 4.15 11.42
C SER A 179 14.00 3.32 11.10
N ALA A 180 14.15 2.84 9.85
CA ALA A 180 15.20 1.91 9.42
C ALA A 180 15.27 0.56 10.18
N SER A 181 14.24 0.23 10.98
CA SER A 181 14.19 -1.00 11.80
C SER A 181 13.71 -2.25 11.05
N GLY A 182 13.30 -2.09 9.78
CA GLY A 182 12.71 -3.16 8.96
C GLY A 182 11.33 -3.63 9.45
N PRO A 183 10.63 -4.46 8.67
CA PRO A 183 9.27 -4.89 9.00
C PRO A 183 9.23 -5.78 10.26
N ASP A 184 8.05 -5.84 10.89
CA ASP A 184 7.79 -6.75 12.01
C ASP A 184 7.64 -8.19 11.51
N PHE A 185 8.76 -8.91 11.44
CA PHE A 185 8.78 -10.28 10.95
C PHE A 185 7.95 -11.25 11.79
N THR A 186 7.88 -11.04 13.11
CA THR A 186 7.04 -11.88 13.99
C THR A 186 5.57 -11.73 13.63
N ARG A 187 5.11 -10.48 13.46
CA ARG A 187 3.75 -10.19 13.00
C ARG A 187 3.49 -10.69 11.60
N LEU A 188 4.44 -10.52 10.69
CA LEU A 188 4.33 -10.99 9.31
C LEU A 188 4.13 -12.51 9.26
N GLU A 189 4.88 -13.29 10.03
CA GLU A 189 4.70 -14.75 10.07
C GLU A 189 3.35 -15.15 10.67
N ALA A 190 2.87 -14.44 11.71
CA ALA A 190 1.55 -14.68 12.28
C ALA A 190 0.41 -14.43 11.27
N ILE A 191 0.50 -13.35 10.47
CA ILE A 191 -0.48 -13.06 9.41
C ILE A 191 -0.36 -14.06 8.26
N LYS A 192 0.86 -14.40 7.83
CA LYS A 192 1.07 -15.41 6.78
C LYS A 192 0.47 -16.76 7.14
N ALA A 193 0.53 -17.18 8.41
CA ALA A 193 -0.09 -18.41 8.87
C ALA A 193 -1.62 -18.44 8.68
N LYS A 194 -2.28 -17.28 8.70
CA LYS A 194 -3.73 -17.12 8.45
C LYS A 194 -4.08 -16.92 6.97
N ALA A 195 -3.15 -16.40 6.17
CA ALA A 195 -3.42 -15.88 4.83
C ALA A 195 -3.79 -16.95 3.78
N GLY A 196 -3.47 -18.22 4.02
CA GLY A 196 -3.68 -19.29 3.04
C GLY A 196 -2.84 -19.07 1.78
N SER A 197 -3.48 -19.05 0.60
CA SER A 197 -2.82 -18.84 -0.70
C SER A 197 -2.68 -17.36 -1.11
N ARG A 198 -3.08 -16.42 -0.24
CA ARG A 198 -3.05 -14.98 -0.54
C ARG A 198 -1.63 -14.43 -0.55
N SER A 199 -1.43 -13.38 -1.34
CA SER A 199 -0.17 -12.63 -1.37
C SER A 199 -0.09 -11.73 -0.15
N VAL A 200 0.92 -11.93 0.69
CA VAL A 200 1.17 -11.08 1.87
C VAL A 200 2.38 -10.18 1.59
N ILE A 201 2.19 -8.87 1.75
CA ILE A 201 3.20 -7.84 1.54
C ILE A 201 3.54 -7.24 2.90
N ALA A 202 4.83 -7.19 3.23
CA ALA A 202 5.30 -6.54 4.44
C ALA A 202 5.55 -5.05 4.18
N ALA A 203 5.07 -4.19 5.07
CA ALA A 203 5.34 -2.75 5.06
C ALA A 203 5.63 -2.23 6.47
N GLY A 204 6.49 -1.23 6.57
CA GLY A 204 6.98 -0.69 7.83
C GLY A 204 8.40 -0.15 7.69
#